data_AF-A0A3P7US28-F1
#
_entry.id   AF-A0A3P7US28-F1
#
_cell.length_a   1.000
_cell.length_b   1.000
_cell.length_c   1.000
_cell.angle_alpha   90.00
_cell.angle_beta   90.00
_cell.angle_gamma   90.00
#
_symmetry.space_group_name_H-M   'P 1'
#
loop_
_entity.id
_entity.type
_entity.pdbx_description
1 polymer ?
#
loop_
_entity_poly.entity_id
_entity_poly.type
_entity_poly.pdbx_seq_one_letter_code
_entity_poly.pdbx_strand_id
1 'polypeptide(L)'
;MWAKLSAIKRVVENNELEMEVIVNPKHLDRGLDIIQLETAAGAAVKNFKGACGINVPRSRFLPVKKCSDLLLLMSNLYDIDHGSLTLSEQRSFPTTPLVKLGSSFDKVSDFLKRFQGIPDLLELDHLTVSGDVWFGKDVSLKVCFVGLVFTLILLSVWSHL
;
A
#
# COMPACT_ATOMS: atom_id res chain seq x y z
N MET A 1 -1.02 13.75 -10.83
CA MET A 1 -1.79 14.54 -11.81
C MET A 1 -0.96 15.76 -12.16
N TRP A 2 -1.04 16.24 -13.39
CA TRP A 2 -0.40 17.48 -13.83
C TRP A 2 -1.50 18.42 -14.31
N ALA A 3 -1.48 19.69 -13.91
CA ALA A 3 -2.52 20.65 -14.23
C ALA A 3 -1.93 22.04 -14.47
N LYS A 4 -2.44 22.73 -15.50
CA LYS A 4 -2.03 24.09 -15.83
C LYS A 4 -2.68 25.07 -14.86
N LEU A 5 -1.88 25.84 -14.11
CA LEU A 5 -2.37 26.77 -13.09
C LEU A 5 -3.38 27.79 -13.62
N SER A 6 -3.16 28.32 -14.83
CA SER A 6 -4.11 29.26 -15.45
C SER A 6 -5.47 28.60 -15.76
N ALA A 7 -5.48 27.30 -16.07
CA ALA A 7 -6.71 26.55 -16.28
C ALA A 7 -7.43 26.29 -14.94
N ILE A 8 -6.68 26.02 -13.87
CA ILE A 8 -7.24 25.90 -12.50
C ILE A 8 -7.91 27.22 -12.09
N LYS A 9 -7.19 28.35 -12.23
CA LYS A 9 -7.75 29.69 -11.95
C LYS A 9 -9.07 29.91 -12.68
N ARG A 10 -9.11 29.65 -13.99
CA ARG A 10 -10.34 29.77 -14.81
C ARG A 10 -11.50 28.94 -14.28
N VAL A 11 -11.30 27.64 -14.04
CA VAL A 11 -12.41 26.75 -13.61
C VAL A 11 -12.92 27.09 -12.21
N VAL A 12 -12.04 27.60 -11.33
CA VAL A 12 -12.42 28.03 -9.98
C VAL A 12 -13.16 29.36 -10.02
N GLU A 13 -12.62 30.39 -10.70
CA GLU A 13 -13.21 31.74 -10.74
C GLU A 13 -14.55 31.76 -11.48
N ASN A 14 -14.71 30.92 -12.50
CA ASN A 14 -15.97 30.79 -13.24
C ASN A 14 -16.96 29.80 -12.61
N ASN A 15 -16.61 29.17 -11.48
CA ASN A 15 -17.42 28.15 -10.82
C ASN A 15 -17.82 26.96 -11.73
N GLU A 16 -16.88 26.50 -12.56
CA GLU A 16 -17.08 25.41 -13.54
C GLU A 16 -16.79 24.01 -12.96
N LEU A 17 -16.37 23.92 -11.69
CA LEU A 17 -16.01 22.66 -11.02
C LEU A 17 -17.25 21.88 -10.57
N GLU A 18 -17.83 21.13 -11.49
CA GLU A 18 -18.91 20.18 -11.22
C GLU A 18 -18.37 18.87 -10.66
N MET A 19 -18.21 18.81 -9.34
CA MET A 19 -17.62 17.66 -8.63
C MET A 19 -18.70 16.74 -8.06
N GLU A 20 -18.52 15.43 -8.25
CA GLU A 20 -19.37 14.43 -7.60
C GLU A 20 -19.02 14.36 -6.10
N VAL A 21 -20.05 14.46 -5.26
CA VAL A 21 -19.90 14.35 -3.80
C VAL A 21 -19.78 12.88 -3.42
N ILE A 22 -18.72 12.55 -2.71
CA ILE A 22 -18.50 11.24 -2.11
C ILE A 22 -18.99 11.32 -0.66
N VAL A 23 -19.95 10.45 -0.31
CA VAL A 23 -20.49 10.33 1.03
C VAL A 23 -19.75 9.19 1.74
N ASN A 24 -19.00 9.51 2.79
CA ASN A 24 -18.16 8.57 3.53
C ASN A 24 -18.64 8.47 4.99
N PRO A 25 -19.51 7.50 5.32
CA PRO A 25 -19.92 7.26 6.71
C PRO A 25 -18.71 6.86 7.56
N LYS A 26 -18.55 7.46 8.73
CA LYS A 26 -17.49 7.11 9.68
C LYS A 26 -18.02 6.95 11.09
N HIS A 27 -17.44 5.99 11.79
CA HIS A 27 -17.59 5.82 13.22
C HIS A 27 -16.34 6.38 13.90
N LEU A 28 -16.51 7.38 14.77
CA LEU A 28 -15.41 7.95 15.54
C LEU A 28 -15.17 7.15 16.82
N ASP A 29 -13.94 7.14 17.31
CA ASP A 29 -13.54 6.41 18.53
C ASP A 29 -14.36 6.80 19.79
N ARG A 30 -15.02 7.96 19.77
CA ARG A 30 -15.91 8.43 20.85
C ARG A 30 -17.33 7.85 20.76
N GLY A 31 -17.57 6.86 19.90
CA GLY A 31 -18.88 6.23 19.70
C GLY A 31 -19.87 7.09 18.91
N LEU A 32 -19.38 8.01 18.07
CA LEU A 32 -20.22 8.92 17.29
C LEU A 32 -20.18 8.56 15.81
N ASP A 33 -21.35 8.35 15.22
CA ASP A 33 -21.51 8.20 13.77
C ASP A 33 -21.60 9.56 13.10
N ILE A 34 -20.79 9.75 12.05
CA ILE A 34 -20.76 10.97 11.25
C ILE A 34 -20.82 10.64 9.75
N ILE A 35 -21.16 11.65 8.96
CA ILE A 35 -21.02 11.62 7.51
C ILE A 35 -19.90 12.58 7.12
N GLN A 36 -18.84 12.06 6.51
CA GLN A 36 -17.77 12.87 5.93
C GLN A 36 -18.06 13.06 4.43
N LEU A 37 -18.21 14.31 3.99
CA LEU A 37 -18.39 14.65 2.59
C LEU A 37 -17.03 14.98 1.96
N GLU A 38 -16.76 14.36 0.82
CA GLU A 38 -15.47 14.49 0.12
C GLU A 38 -15.71 14.73 -1.38
N THR A 39 -14.68 15.22 -2.07
CA THR A 39 -14.60 15.19 -3.53
C THR A 39 -13.22 14.67 -3.93
N ALA A 40 -13.15 13.95 -5.05
CA ALA A 40 -11.88 13.45 -5.56
C ALA A 40 -11.30 14.43 -6.58
N ALA A 41 -10.08 14.93 -6.37
CA ALA A 41 -9.43 15.85 -7.30
C ALA A 41 -9.34 15.30 -8.75
N GLY A 42 -9.25 13.98 -8.92
CA GLY A 42 -9.27 13.34 -10.24
C GLY A 42 -10.61 13.47 -10.99
N ALA A 43 -11.73 13.59 -10.29
CA ALA A 43 -13.05 13.77 -10.90
C ALA A 43 -13.18 15.12 -11.62
N ALA A 44 -12.32 16.10 -11.27
CA ALA A 44 -12.29 17.41 -11.89
C ALA A 44 -11.83 17.36 -13.36
N VAL A 45 -11.25 16.24 -13.82
CA VAL A 45 -10.67 16.10 -15.17
C VAL A 45 -11.65 16.50 -16.28
N LYS A 46 -12.95 16.23 -16.11
CA LYS A 46 -14.02 16.58 -17.07
C LYS A 46 -14.21 18.09 -17.25
N ASN A 47 -13.80 18.89 -16.26
CA ASN A 47 -13.94 20.35 -16.26
C ASN A 47 -12.77 21.05 -16.98
N PHE A 48 -11.73 20.31 -17.40
CA PHE A 48 -10.56 20.86 -18.09
C PHE A 48 -10.58 20.54 -19.59
N LYS A 49 -10.48 21.58 -20.41
CA LYS A 49 -10.32 21.43 -21.87
C LYS A 49 -8.96 20.81 -22.20
N GLY A 50 -8.95 19.82 -23.09
CA GLY A 50 -7.73 19.13 -23.53
C GLY A 50 -7.12 18.19 -22.50
N ALA A 51 -7.88 17.74 -21.50
CA ALA A 51 -7.43 16.72 -20.58
C ALA A 51 -7.12 15.40 -21.32
N CYS A 52 -6.04 14.74 -20.91
CA CYS A 52 -5.65 13.43 -21.45
C CYS A 52 -5.12 12.52 -20.35
N GLY A 53 -5.26 11.21 -20.57
CA GLY A 53 -4.59 10.18 -19.79
C GLY A 53 -3.27 9.79 -20.43
N ILE A 54 -2.27 9.47 -19.61
CA ILE A 54 -0.99 8.91 -20.06
C ILE A 54 -0.81 7.59 -19.33
N ASN A 55 -0.60 6.51 -20.10
CA ASN A 55 -0.22 5.22 -19.52
C ASN A 55 1.25 5.30 -19.06
N VAL A 56 1.50 4.92 -17.81
CA VAL A 56 2.83 4.99 -17.18
C VAL A 56 3.21 3.62 -16.63
N PRO A 57 4.50 3.29 -16.52
CA PRO A 57 4.92 2.03 -15.91
C PRO A 57 4.46 1.94 -14.46
N ARG A 58 4.23 0.71 -13.97
CA ARG A 58 3.78 0.43 -12.60
C ARG A 58 4.68 1.05 -11.53
N SER A 59 5.99 1.20 -11.81
CA SER A 59 6.97 1.86 -10.94
C SER A 59 6.60 3.29 -10.54
N ARG A 60 5.75 3.98 -11.30
CA ARG A 60 5.22 5.32 -10.97
C ARG A 60 4.09 5.29 -9.94
N PHE A 61 3.65 4.11 -9.49
CA PHE A 61 2.52 3.92 -8.59
C PHE A 61 2.83 2.87 -7.51
N LEU A 62 3.45 3.34 -6.42
CA LEU A 62 3.76 2.59 -5.20
C LEU A 62 2.98 3.18 -4.01
N PRO A 63 1.66 3.00 -3.94
CA PRO A 63 0.87 3.53 -2.84
C PRO A 63 1.13 2.76 -1.55
N VAL A 64 1.18 3.47 -0.42
CA VAL A 64 1.18 2.87 0.92
C VAL A 64 -0.17 3.16 1.55
N LYS A 65 -1.07 2.17 1.55
CA LYS A 65 -2.42 2.31 2.11
C LYS A 65 -2.63 1.41 3.33
N LYS A 66 -1.95 0.28 3.39
CA LYS A 66 -2.01 -0.69 4.48
C LYS A 66 -0.61 -1.03 4.97
N CYS A 67 -0.53 -1.62 6.17
CA CYS A 67 0.73 -2.14 6.69
C CYS A 67 1.33 -3.25 5.82
N SER A 68 0.54 -3.93 4.98
CA SER A 68 1.06 -4.84 3.95
C SER A 68 1.92 -4.11 2.91
N ASP A 69 1.51 -2.91 2.49
CA ASP A 69 2.29 -2.09 1.54
C ASP A 69 3.55 -1.54 2.23
N LEU A 70 3.40 -1.15 3.50
CA LEU A 70 4.51 -0.68 4.32
C LEU A 70 5.58 -1.77 4.50
N LEU A 71 5.18 -3.02 4.77
CA LEU A 71 6.08 -4.16 4.87
C LEU A 71 6.94 -4.32 3.62
N LEU A 72 6.30 -4.24 2.44
CA LEU A 72 7.01 -4.33 1.16
C LEU A 72 8.08 -3.23 1.05
N LEU A 73 7.73 -1.97 1.33
CA LEU A 73 8.67 -0.85 1.21
C LEU A 73 9.77 -0.83 2.27
N MET A 74 9.51 -1.40 3.45
CA MET A 74 10.51 -1.49 4.52
C MET A 74 11.49 -2.65 4.34
N SER A 75 11.15 -3.64 3.51
CA SER A 75 11.99 -4.82 3.27
C SER A 75 13.11 -4.54 2.26
N ASN A 76 14.02 -5.50 2.13
CA ASN A 76 15.06 -5.51 1.08
C ASN A 76 14.51 -5.68 -0.35
N LEU A 77 13.20 -5.65 -0.54
CA LEU A 77 12.56 -5.66 -1.84
C LEU A 77 12.80 -4.38 -2.65
N TYR A 78 12.97 -3.25 -1.94
CA TYR A 78 13.20 -1.95 -2.57
C TYR A 78 14.51 -1.34 -2.10
N ASP A 79 15.26 -0.81 -3.05
CA ASP A 79 16.43 0.03 -2.79
C ASP A 79 16.01 1.51 -2.77
N ILE A 80 16.60 2.27 -1.84
CA ILE A 80 16.41 3.72 -1.75
C ILE A 80 17.62 4.44 -2.32
N ASP A 81 17.40 5.21 -3.38
CA ASP A 81 18.42 6.05 -3.99
C ASP A 81 17.92 7.48 -4.09
N HIS A 82 18.62 8.41 -3.43
CA HIS A 82 18.26 9.84 -3.38
C HIS A 82 16.79 10.13 -3.04
N GLY A 83 16.16 9.30 -2.20
CA GLY A 83 14.75 9.43 -1.81
C GLY A 83 13.74 8.81 -2.80
N SER A 84 14.22 8.17 -3.85
CA SER A 84 13.44 7.35 -4.78
C SER A 84 13.51 5.88 -4.39
N LEU A 85 12.38 5.18 -4.47
CA LEU A 85 12.31 3.74 -4.24
C LEU A 85 12.28 3.00 -5.58
N THR A 86 13.16 2.03 -5.74
CA THR A 86 13.23 1.16 -6.92
C THR A 86 13.23 -0.29 -6.49
N LEU A 87 12.63 -1.19 -7.29
CA LEU A 87 12.71 -2.63 -6.99
C LEU A 87 14.18 -3.06 -7.04
N SER A 88 14.61 -3.85 -6.07
CA SER A 88 16.00 -4.24 -5.98
C SER A 88 16.44 -5.07 -7.18
N GLU A 89 17.65 -4.80 -7.67
CA GLU A 89 18.29 -5.57 -8.76
C GLU A 89 18.59 -7.01 -8.34
N GLN A 90 18.65 -7.28 -7.03
CA GLN A 90 18.83 -8.62 -6.48
C GLN A 90 17.58 -9.50 -6.65
N ARG A 91 16.43 -8.90 -6.99
CA ARG A 91 15.19 -9.65 -7.19
C ARG A 91 15.18 -10.32 -8.56
N SER A 92 15.13 -11.65 -8.58
CA SER A 92 15.08 -12.45 -9.81
C SER A 92 13.79 -12.25 -10.64
N PHE A 93 12.70 -11.79 -10.02
CA PHE A 93 11.39 -11.61 -10.66
C PHE A 93 10.93 -10.14 -10.61
N PRO A 94 10.58 -9.50 -11.74
CA PRO A 94 10.25 -8.07 -11.77
C PRO A 94 8.88 -7.72 -11.16
N THR A 95 8.11 -8.71 -10.71
CA THR A 95 6.78 -8.52 -10.13
C THR A 95 6.85 -8.26 -8.64
N THR A 96 6.07 -7.30 -8.14
CA THR A 96 5.88 -7.07 -6.70
C THR A 96 5.10 -8.25 -6.07
N PRO A 97 5.54 -8.78 -4.92
CA PRO A 97 4.82 -9.87 -4.26
C PRO A 97 3.45 -9.43 -3.74
N LEU A 98 2.52 -10.38 -3.65
CA LEU A 98 1.22 -10.16 -3.05
C LEU A 98 1.30 -10.43 -1.54
N VAL A 99 1.17 -9.39 -0.73
CA VAL A 99 1.16 -9.47 0.74
C VAL A 99 -0.23 -9.15 1.28
N LYS A 100 -0.76 -10.02 2.14
CA LYS A 100 -1.99 -9.83 2.90
C LYS A 100 -1.70 -10.05 4.38
N LEU A 101 -1.85 -9.00 5.18
CA LEU A 101 -1.78 -9.08 6.63
C LEU A 101 -3.19 -8.95 7.20
N GLY A 102 -3.51 -9.75 8.22
CA GLY A 102 -4.78 -9.71 8.92
C GLY A 102 -4.95 -8.46 9.81
N SER A 103 -6.11 -8.34 10.43
CA SER A 103 -6.50 -7.16 11.23
C SER A 103 -5.56 -6.84 12.40
N SER A 104 -4.86 -7.84 12.94
CA SER A 104 -3.83 -7.65 13.98
C SER A 104 -2.65 -6.75 13.55
N PHE A 105 -2.56 -6.42 12.25
CA PHE A 105 -1.53 -5.56 11.66
C PHE A 105 -2.10 -4.24 11.11
N ASP A 106 -3.40 -3.94 11.24
CA ASP A 106 -4.02 -2.74 10.64
C ASP A 106 -3.42 -1.44 11.20
N LYS A 107 -3.10 -1.42 12.49
CA LYS A 107 -2.44 -0.28 13.14
C LYS A 107 -0.93 -0.40 12.99
N VAL A 108 -0.28 0.69 12.59
CA VAL A 108 1.19 0.76 12.45
C VAL A 108 1.90 0.36 13.75
N SER A 109 1.38 0.77 14.91
CA SER A 109 1.96 0.40 16.21
C SER A 109 1.97 -1.11 16.46
N ASP A 110 0.92 -1.81 16.04
CA ASP A 110 0.77 -3.24 16.27
C ASP A 110 1.58 -4.03 15.24
N PHE A 111 1.57 -3.55 13.98
CA PHE A 111 2.47 -4.02 12.94
C PHE A 111 3.94 -3.97 13.39
N LEU A 112 4.44 -2.80 13.82
CA LEU A 112 5.85 -2.63 14.20
C LEU A 112 6.26 -3.51 15.39
N LYS A 113 5.38 -3.70 16.39
CA LYS A 113 5.68 -4.57 17.54
C LYS A 113 5.81 -6.04 17.14
N ARG A 114 5.03 -6.48 16.14
CA ARG A 114 4.96 -7.87 15.70
C ARG A 114 6.14 -8.29 14.83
N PHE A 115 6.96 -7.36 14.34
CA PHE A 115 8.17 -7.64 13.59
C PHE A 115 9.39 -7.21 14.40
N GLN A 116 10.14 -8.17 14.97
CA GLN A 116 11.41 -7.87 15.66
C GLN A 116 12.55 -7.49 14.70
N GLY A 117 12.33 -7.72 13.40
CA GLY A 117 13.10 -7.25 12.27
C GLY A 117 12.24 -7.39 11.02
N ILE A 118 12.48 -6.57 10.00
CA ILE A 118 11.76 -6.71 8.72
C ILE A 118 12.32 -7.94 7.99
N PRO A 119 11.48 -8.88 7.57
CA PRO A 119 11.93 -10.09 6.90
C PRO A 119 12.54 -9.78 5.53
N ASP A 120 13.46 -10.66 5.10
CA ASP A 120 13.92 -10.73 3.73
C ASP A 120 12.78 -11.24 2.82
N LEU A 121 12.44 -10.46 1.79
CA LEU A 121 11.35 -10.71 0.86
C LEU A 121 11.81 -10.81 -0.61
N LEU A 122 13.13 -10.88 -0.87
CA LEU A 122 13.66 -10.87 -2.24
C LEU A 122 13.09 -12.01 -3.08
N GLU A 123 12.97 -13.19 -2.49
CA GLU A 123 12.41 -14.38 -3.13
C GLU A 123 10.92 -14.58 -2.81
N LEU A 124 10.22 -13.59 -2.25
CA LEU A 124 8.78 -13.74 -1.96
C LEU A 124 7.93 -13.56 -3.21
N ASP A 125 6.93 -14.44 -3.40
CA ASP A 125 5.84 -14.28 -4.38
C ASP A 125 4.50 -13.94 -3.71
N HIS A 126 4.15 -14.66 -2.65
CA HIS A 126 2.88 -14.51 -1.95
C HIS A 126 3.03 -14.72 -0.44
N LEU A 127 2.43 -13.83 0.35
CA LEU A 127 2.34 -13.94 1.81
C LEU A 127 0.90 -13.64 2.25
N THR A 128 0.30 -14.55 3.02
CA THR A 128 -0.94 -14.29 3.75
C THR A 128 -0.72 -14.64 5.22
N VAL A 129 -0.99 -13.68 6.11
CA VAL A 129 -0.84 -13.84 7.56
C VAL A 129 -2.18 -13.52 8.22
N SER A 130 -2.70 -14.44 9.02
CA SER A 130 -3.95 -14.29 9.77
C SER A 130 -3.77 -14.74 11.21
N GLY A 131 -4.41 -14.05 12.15
CA GLY A 131 -4.35 -14.36 13.57
C GLY A 131 -3.23 -13.61 14.32
N ASP A 132 -2.97 -14.04 15.55
CA ASP A 132 -1.97 -13.44 16.44
C ASP A 132 -0.55 -13.97 16.13
N VAL A 133 0.04 -13.46 15.04
CA VAL A 133 1.35 -13.88 14.54
C VAL A 133 2.43 -12.85 14.89
N TRP A 134 3.60 -13.34 15.28
CA TRP A 134 4.79 -12.56 15.60
C TRP A 134 6.01 -13.10 14.83
N PHE A 135 6.77 -12.20 14.22
CA PHE A 135 7.97 -12.49 13.45
C PHE A 135 9.22 -12.15 14.27
N GLY A 136 10.10 -13.13 14.43
CA GLY A 136 11.40 -12.96 15.08
C GLY A 136 12.41 -12.17 14.23
N LYS A 137 13.65 -12.14 14.70
CA LYS A 137 14.78 -11.56 13.95
C LYS A 137 15.21 -12.49 12.82
N ASP A 138 15.82 -11.90 11.79
CA ASP A 138 16.50 -12.61 10.70
C ASP A 138 15.61 -13.62 9.95
N VAL A 139 14.31 -13.30 9.83
CA VAL A 139 13.34 -14.09 9.06
C VAL A 139 13.54 -13.85 7.57
N SER A 140 13.55 -14.92 6.77
CA SER A 140 13.51 -14.85 5.29
C SER A 140 12.27 -15.58 4.80
N LEU A 141 11.50 -14.93 3.93
CA LEU A 141 10.27 -15.46 3.35
C LEU A 141 10.45 -15.63 1.84
N LYS A 142 10.37 -16.87 1.38
CA LYS A 142 10.70 -17.28 0.01
C LYS A 142 9.49 -17.95 -0.68
N VAL A 143 9.55 -18.08 -2.00
CA VAL A 143 8.53 -18.79 -2.79
C VAL A 143 8.36 -20.22 -2.25
N CYS A 144 7.13 -20.60 -1.95
CA CYS A 144 6.77 -21.98 -1.65
C CYS A 144 6.18 -22.62 -2.91
N PHE A 145 6.99 -23.34 -3.68
CA PHE A 145 6.50 -24.27 -4.70
C PHE A 145 6.11 -25.58 -4.00
N VAL A 146 4.83 -25.79 -3.70
CA VAL A 146 4.39 -27.10 -3.17
C VAL A 146 3.01 -27.47 -3.72
N GLY A 147 2.98 -28.53 -4.54
CA GLY A 147 1.77 -29.33 -4.68
C GLY A 147 1.42 -29.90 -3.31
N LEU A 148 0.25 -29.51 -2.79
CA LEU A 148 -0.38 -29.94 -1.53
C LEU A 148 0.22 -29.38 -0.22
N VAL A 149 -0.56 -28.47 0.36
CA VAL A 149 -0.69 -28.17 1.81
C VAL A 149 0.49 -27.47 2.50
N PHE A 150 0.20 -26.25 2.98
CA PHE A 150 0.91 -25.42 3.97
C PHE A 150 2.22 -25.99 4.54
N THR A 151 3.34 -25.45 4.06
CA THR A 151 4.58 -25.41 4.85
C THR A 151 5.23 -24.05 4.66
N LEU A 152 5.10 -23.23 5.70
CA LEU A 152 5.91 -22.05 5.94
C LEU A 152 7.30 -22.54 6.38
N ILE A 153 8.37 -22.22 5.64
CA ILE A 153 9.73 -22.35 6.20
C ILE A 153 9.89 -21.16 7.16
N LEU A 154 9.51 -21.38 8.41
CA LEU A 154 9.60 -20.43 9.51
C LEU A 154 10.79 -20.80 10.39
N LEU A 155 11.82 -19.97 10.41
CA LEU A 155 12.88 -20.10 11.42
C LEU A 155 12.50 -19.48 12.78
N SER A 156 11.38 -18.73 12.91
CA SER A 156 10.97 -18.13 14.20
C SER A 156 9.59 -17.46 14.23
N VAL A 157 8.49 -18.11 13.80
CA VAL A 157 7.13 -17.60 14.12
C VAL A 157 6.58 -18.30 15.34
N TRP A 158 6.16 -17.49 16.32
CA TRP A 158 5.52 -17.94 17.54
C TRP A 158 4.03 -17.59 17.46
N SER A 159 3.18 -18.56 17.80
CA SER A 159 1.78 -18.32 18.17
C SER A 159 1.68 -18.44 19.69
N HIS A 160 1.36 -17.36 20.40
CA HIS A 160 1.03 -17.46 21.81
C HIS A 160 -0.44 -17.86 21.96
N LEU A 161 -0.69 -19.00 22.61
CA LEU A 161 -1.91 -19.24 23.38
C LEU A 161 -1.74 -18.60 24.76
#